data_AF-A0A7C5HK04-F1
#
_entry.id   AF-A0A7C5HK04-F1
#
_cell.length_a   1.000
_cell.length_b   1.000
_cell.length_c   1.000
_cell.angle_alpha   90.00
_cell.angle_beta   90.00
_cell.angle_gamma   90.00
#
_symmetry.space_group_name_H-M   'P 1'
#
loop_
_entity.id
_entity.type
_entity.pdbx_description
1 polymer ?
#
loop_
_entity_poly.entity_id
_entity_poly.type
_entity_poly.pdbx_seq_one_letter_code
_entity_poly.pdbx_strand_id
1 'polypeptide(L)'
;MKFVKKILFFISIFLLYIIIREFLELYATMKSIHPYAGYGTLIVISGVFIYFVIIPVMKIIRIPKSYAPTTDKSKEDQLISERIENFRDNDYLKRFNFNFAEISNSKDSYDKIIKVLEKECNNLRKKNVSNLFYSTAIAQNGFLDAILILSASINHIKEIFLLYNGRVSNRDLFTIGKKVYYSMAIGGSEGVEYATEEVFSKFATESLKSIPFIDKILASLADGLVNAALLTRISYITENYCKLTYIESEKAIYPSPKFVINSAKNITSDLIDKIYKIIGKMAIDRSVNFALVAVNPIGYVLGKTIDKSESIHPLKKESWKDHAKLVGNPLAYGLEKLYKSFKKK
;
A
#
# COMPACT_ATOMS: atom_id res chain seq x y z
N MET A 1 -3.80 27.84 2.40
CA MET A 1 -2.81 26.77 2.04
C MET A 1 -1.38 26.99 2.56
N LYS A 2 -0.76 28.17 2.45
CA LYS A 2 0.63 28.38 2.94
C LYS A 2 0.77 28.23 4.48
N PHE A 3 -0.24 28.70 5.23
CA PHE A 3 -0.27 28.60 6.70
C PHE A 3 -0.41 27.14 7.17
N VAL A 4 -1.34 26.38 6.59
CA VAL A 4 -1.50 24.93 6.83
C VAL A 4 -0.21 24.15 6.54
N LYS A 5 0.50 24.48 5.46
CA LYS A 5 1.80 23.86 5.15
C LYS A 5 2.86 24.16 6.21
N LYS A 6 2.90 25.39 6.74
CA LYS A 6 3.83 25.76 7.82
C LYS A 6 3.52 25.05 9.13
N ILE A 7 2.22 24.94 9.48
CA ILE A 7 1.77 24.18 10.65
C ILE A 7 2.13 22.71 10.52
N LEU A 8 1.81 22.08 9.38
CA LEU A 8 2.16 20.67 9.14
C LEU A 8 3.67 20.45 9.20
N PHE A 9 4.47 21.35 8.64
CA PHE A 9 5.93 21.27 8.73
C PHE A 9 6.44 21.36 10.18
N PHE A 10 5.89 22.30 10.97
CA PHE A 10 6.23 22.42 12.39
C PHE A 10 5.83 21.18 13.19
N ILE A 11 4.62 20.66 12.95
CA ILE A 11 4.14 19.40 13.53
C ILE A 11 5.04 18.23 13.11
N SER A 12 5.53 18.21 11.87
CA SER A 12 6.46 17.17 11.38
C SER A 12 7.78 17.19 12.14
N ILE A 13 8.34 18.39 12.36
CA ILE A 13 9.59 18.57 13.12
C ILE A 13 9.38 18.19 14.58
N PHE A 14 8.26 18.59 15.17
CA PHE A 14 7.92 18.26 16.54
C PHE A 14 7.73 16.75 16.74
N LEU A 15 7.04 16.08 15.81
CA LEU A 15 6.94 14.62 15.78
C LEU A 15 8.30 13.96 15.62
N LEU A 16 9.17 14.47 14.74
CA LEU A 16 10.53 13.95 14.57
C LEU A 16 11.32 14.06 15.88
N TYR A 17 11.19 15.18 16.59
CA TYR A 17 11.80 15.37 17.90
C TYR A 17 11.27 14.36 18.93
N ILE A 18 9.95 14.15 19.00
CA ILE A 18 9.35 13.14 19.89
C ILE A 18 9.90 11.75 19.56
N ILE A 19 9.94 11.38 18.27
CA ILE A 19 10.44 10.07 17.84
C ILE A 19 11.91 9.89 18.27
N ILE A 20 12.77 10.89 18.03
CA ILE A 20 14.17 10.84 18.45
C ILE A 20 14.27 10.69 19.97
N ARG A 21 13.47 11.46 20.72
CA ARG A 21 13.44 11.38 22.19
C ARG A 21 13.03 10.00 22.67
N GLU A 22 11.95 9.43 22.14
CA GLU A 22 11.49 8.08 22.47
C GLU A 22 12.55 7.02 22.17
N PHE A 23 13.27 7.14 21.06
CA PHE A 23 14.40 6.26 20.76
C PHE A 23 15.56 6.40 21.76
N LEU A 24 15.85 7.62 22.20
CA LEU A 24 16.88 7.86 23.21
C LEU A 24 16.48 7.32 24.58
N GLU A 25 15.21 7.48 24.96
CA GLU A 25 14.65 6.93 26.21
C GLU A 25 14.64 5.39 26.19
N LEU A 26 14.25 4.78 25.07
CA LEU A 26 14.32 3.33 24.88
C LEU A 26 15.77 2.83 24.97
N TYR A 27 16.71 3.52 24.31
CA TYR A 27 18.13 3.19 24.41
C TYR A 27 18.65 3.31 25.85
N ALA A 28 18.33 4.40 26.55
CA ALA A 28 18.75 4.63 27.93
C ALA A 28 18.20 3.56 28.88
N THR A 29 16.93 3.18 28.69
CA THR A 29 16.26 2.12 29.47
C THR A 29 16.89 0.75 29.22
N MET A 30 17.23 0.43 27.96
CA MET A 30 17.87 -0.85 27.67
C MET A 30 19.34 -0.88 28.14
N LYS A 31 20.03 0.27 28.08
CA LYS A 31 21.40 0.42 28.60
C LYS A 31 21.45 0.29 30.13
N SER A 32 20.43 0.76 30.85
CA SER A 32 20.37 0.64 32.31
C SER A 32 20.21 -0.81 32.79
N ILE A 33 19.62 -1.68 31.96
CA ILE A 33 19.57 -3.13 32.20
C ILE A 33 20.95 -3.76 31.94
N HIS A 34 21.53 -3.52 30.74
CA HIS A 34 22.86 -4.00 30.40
C HIS A 34 23.49 -3.15 29.28
N PRO A 35 24.80 -2.82 29.34
CA PRO A 35 25.45 -2.02 28.29
C PRO A 35 25.25 -2.58 26.86
N TYR A 36 25.42 -3.89 26.67
CA TYR A 36 25.19 -4.54 25.37
C TYR A 36 23.71 -4.58 24.94
N ALA A 37 22.75 -4.55 25.87
CA ALA A 37 21.32 -4.52 25.52
C ALA A 37 20.95 -3.17 24.88
N GLY A 38 21.52 -2.06 25.36
CA GLY A 38 21.41 -0.76 24.70
C GLY A 38 21.91 -0.78 23.26
N TYR A 39 23.14 -1.28 23.03
CA TYR A 39 23.69 -1.41 21.67
C TYR A 39 22.88 -2.37 20.79
N GLY A 40 22.42 -3.50 21.34
CA GLY A 40 21.58 -4.46 20.63
C GLY A 40 20.28 -3.86 20.12
N THR A 41 19.57 -3.10 20.96
CA THR A 41 18.35 -2.38 20.58
C THR A 41 18.60 -1.40 19.44
N LEU A 42 19.70 -0.65 19.50
CA LEU A 42 20.08 0.32 18.48
C LEU A 42 20.37 -0.36 17.13
N ILE A 43 21.09 -1.50 17.15
CA ILE A 43 21.37 -2.30 15.96
C ILE A 43 20.08 -2.85 15.35
N VAL A 44 19.17 -3.40 16.16
CA VAL A 44 17.91 -3.99 15.69
C VAL A 44 17.03 -2.92 15.02
N ILE A 45 16.81 -1.79 15.68
CA ILE A 45 16.01 -0.68 15.15
C ILE A 45 16.62 -0.14 13.86
N SER A 46 17.94 0.09 13.86
CA SER A 46 18.66 0.55 12.66
C SER A 46 18.54 -0.46 11.52
N GLY A 47 18.68 -1.75 11.81
CA GLY A 47 18.52 -2.82 10.84
C GLY A 47 17.13 -2.88 10.23
N VAL A 48 16.07 -2.75 11.05
CA VAL A 48 14.67 -2.66 10.61
C VAL A 48 14.49 -1.44 9.70
N PHE A 49 14.97 -0.27 10.10
CA PHE A 49 14.85 0.94 9.31
C PHE A 49 15.59 0.84 7.97
N ILE A 50 16.83 0.34 7.98
CA ILE A 50 17.62 0.11 6.77
C ILE A 50 16.89 -0.85 5.82
N TYR A 51 16.40 -1.97 6.36
CA TYR A 51 15.76 -3.01 5.57
C TYR A 51 14.43 -2.57 4.94
N PHE A 52 13.55 -1.92 5.70
CA PHE A 52 12.21 -1.55 5.25
C PHE A 52 12.15 -0.20 4.52
N VAL A 53 13.08 0.73 4.78
CA VAL A 53 13.04 2.08 4.19
C VAL A 53 14.21 2.32 3.24
N ILE A 54 15.45 2.19 3.73
CA ILE A 54 16.63 2.58 2.94
C ILE A 54 16.83 1.68 1.73
N ILE A 55 16.79 0.36 1.90
CA ILE A 55 17.02 -0.60 0.79
C ILE A 55 16.00 -0.39 -0.34
N PRO A 56 14.68 -0.31 -0.10
CA PRO A 56 13.69 -0.03 -1.15
C PRO A 56 13.90 1.33 -1.84
N VAL A 57 14.20 2.39 -1.08
CA VAL A 57 14.47 3.72 -1.65
C VAL A 57 15.71 3.70 -2.53
N MET A 58 16.79 3.04 -2.08
CA MET A 58 18.01 2.87 -2.87
C MET A 58 17.77 2.08 -4.15
N LYS A 59 16.94 1.03 -4.09
CA LYS A 59 16.53 0.28 -5.30
C LYS A 59 15.80 1.19 -6.29
N ILE A 60 14.92 2.07 -5.83
CA ILE A 60 14.24 3.04 -6.70
C ILE A 60 15.23 4.02 -7.34
N ILE A 61 16.15 4.60 -6.56
CA ILE A 61 17.11 5.60 -7.07
C ILE A 61 18.04 5.02 -8.15
N ARG A 62 18.35 3.71 -8.05
CA ARG A 62 19.17 2.97 -9.02
C ARG A 62 18.45 2.65 -10.33
N ILE A 63 17.12 2.75 -10.40
CA ILE A 63 16.40 2.56 -11.66
C ILE A 63 16.81 3.68 -12.64
N PRO A 64 17.06 3.38 -13.93
CA PRO A 64 17.36 4.38 -14.94
C PRO A 64 16.25 5.44 -15.01
N LYS A 65 16.65 6.70 -15.23
CA LYS A 65 15.67 7.80 -15.37
C LYS A 65 14.92 7.62 -16.68
N SER A 66 13.60 7.61 -16.60
CA SER A 66 12.69 7.87 -17.71
C SER A 66 12.20 9.31 -17.60
N TYR A 67 12.02 9.94 -18.75
CA TYR A 67 11.61 11.33 -18.86
C TYR A 67 10.16 11.50 -18.37
N ALA A 68 9.92 12.50 -17.53
CA ALA A 68 8.58 12.90 -17.06
C ALA A 68 7.78 13.58 -18.19
N PRO A 69 6.44 13.72 -18.07
CA PRO A 69 5.66 14.49 -19.04
C PRO A 69 6.20 15.91 -19.19
N THR A 70 6.22 16.42 -20.42
CA THR A 70 6.60 17.80 -20.74
C THR A 70 5.42 18.74 -20.61
N THR A 71 5.67 19.98 -20.18
CA THR A 71 4.70 21.09 -20.26
C THR A 71 4.78 21.86 -21.57
N ASP A 72 5.82 21.59 -22.36
CA ASP A 72 6.05 22.19 -23.67
C ASP A 72 5.65 21.21 -24.75
N LYS A 73 4.61 21.56 -25.51
CA LYS A 73 4.04 20.72 -26.56
C LYS A 73 5.02 20.45 -27.70
N SER A 74 5.97 21.35 -27.96
CA SER A 74 6.98 21.16 -29.00
C SER A 74 7.94 20.00 -28.70
N LYS A 75 8.09 19.62 -27.43
CA LYS A 75 8.97 18.53 -26.97
C LYS A 75 8.26 17.19 -26.83
N GLU A 76 6.96 17.13 -27.12
CA GLU A 76 6.16 15.92 -26.94
C GLU A 76 6.63 14.79 -27.88
N ASP A 77 6.89 15.10 -29.15
CA ASP A 77 7.30 14.09 -30.14
C ASP A 77 8.69 13.52 -29.84
N GLN A 78 9.61 14.36 -29.35
CA GLN A 78 10.92 13.91 -28.89
C GLN A 78 10.79 12.95 -27.70
N LEU A 79 9.97 13.32 -26.71
CA LEU A 79 9.72 12.49 -25.53
C LEU A 79 9.11 11.13 -25.91
N ILE A 80 8.17 11.12 -26.86
CA ILE A 80 7.56 9.88 -27.38
C ILE A 80 8.63 8.98 -27.98
N SER A 81 9.48 9.53 -28.85
CA SER A 81 10.55 8.79 -29.51
C SER A 81 11.52 8.17 -28.49
N GLU A 82 11.98 8.97 -27.52
CA GLU A 82 12.88 8.50 -26.45
C GLU A 82 12.24 7.41 -25.58
N ARG A 83 10.95 7.53 -25.26
CA ARG A 83 10.24 6.51 -24.47
C ARG A 83 9.99 5.23 -25.26
N ILE A 84 9.66 5.30 -26.55
CA ILE A 84 9.48 4.12 -27.40
C ILE A 84 10.79 3.33 -27.48
N GLU A 85 11.92 4.00 -27.73
CA GLU A 85 13.23 3.35 -27.74
C GLU A 85 13.54 2.69 -26.39
N ASN A 86 13.27 3.38 -25.29
CA ASN A 86 13.41 2.79 -23.96
C ASN A 86 12.46 1.59 -23.74
N PHE A 87 11.26 1.57 -24.32
CA PHE A 87 10.34 0.44 -24.20
C PHE A 87 10.76 -0.80 -24.99
N ARG A 88 11.63 -0.68 -26.01
CA ARG A 88 12.17 -1.84 -26.73
C ARG A 88 12.92 -2.79 -25.80
N ASP A 89 13.53 -2.25 -24.74
CA ASP A 89 14.23 -3.03 -23.73
C ASP A 89 13.39 -3.44 -22.51
N ASN A 90 12.08 -3.19 -22.54
CA ASN A 90 11.19 -3.52 -21.45
C ASN A 90 11.00 -5.04 -21.29
N ASP A 91 11.43 -5.57 -20.14
CA ASP A 91 11.33 -7.00 -19.80
C ASP A 91 9.89 -7.55 -19.87
N TYR A 92 8.89 -6.75 -19.48
CA TYR A 92 7.49 -7.17 -19.50
C TYR A 92 6.97 -7.29 -20.94
N LEU A 93 7.25 -6.32 -21.80
CA LEU A 93 6.84 -6.36 -23.21
C LEU A 93 7.52 -7.49 -23.98
N LYS A 94 8.80 -7.78 -23.68
CA LYS A 94 9.52 -8.94 -24.22
C LYS A 94 8.86 -10.26 -23.81
N ARG A 95 8.51 -10.41 -22.53
CA ARG A 95 7.80 -11.62 -22.03
C ARG A 95 6.39 -11.77 -22.60
N PHE A 96 5.72 -10.67 -22.92
CA PHE A 96 4.38 -10.67 -23.51
C PHE A 96 4.40 -10.88 -25.04
N ASN A 97 5.58 -11.10 -25.65
CA ASN A 97 5.77 -11.22 -27.10
C ASN A 97 5.14 -10.07 -27.90
N PHE A 98 5.28 -8.84 -27.39
CA PHE A 98 4.76 -7.66 -28.07
C PHE A 98 5.51 -7.43 -29.40
N ASN A 99 4.78 -7.28 -30.51
CA ASN A 99 5.39 -7.08 -31.83
C ASN A 99 5.87 -5.63 -32.00
N PHE A 100 7.18 -5.41 -31.84
CA PHE A 100 7.81 -4.10 -32.07
C PHE A 100 8.08 -3.78 -33.55
N ALA A 101 7.89 -4.73 -34.48
CA ALA A 101 8.19 -4.52 -35.90
C ALA A 101 7.23 -3.51 -36.57
N GLU A 102 6.01 -3.38 -36.05
CA GLU A 102 4.98 -2.46 -36.56
C GLU A 102 4.96 -1.11 -35.81
N ILE A 103 5.90 -0.88 -34.89
CA ILE A 103 5.94 0.30 -34.04
C ILE A 103 6.88 1.35 -34.63
N SER A 104 6.32 2.50 -34.97
CA SER A 104 7.03 3.71 -35.36
C SER A 104 7.12 4.70 -34.20
N ASN A 105 7.94 5.76 -34.34
CA ASN A 105 8.05 6.84 -33.37
C ASN A 105 6.86 7.83 -33.45
N SER A 106 5.64 7.30 -33.39
CA SER A 106 4.39 8.06 -33.48
C SER A 106 3.59 7.96 -32.19
N LYS A 107 2.68 8.92 -31.99
CA LYS A 107 1.77 8.95 -30.85
C LYS A 107 0.88 7.69 -30.78
N ASP A 108 0.36 7.24 -31.91
CA ASP A 108 -0.47 6.03 -32.00
C ASP A 108 0.28 4.78 -31.55
N SER A 109 1.54 4.64 -31.98
CA SER A 109 2.41 3.52 -31.60
C SER A 109 2.71 3.55 -30.09
N TYR A 110 2.97 4.72 -29.54
CA TYR A 110 3.13 4.93 -28.10
C TYR A 110 1.86 4.52 -27.34
N ASP A 111 0.68 4.97 -27.77
CA ASP A 111 -0.58 4.68 -27.10
C ASP A 111 -0.93 3.18 -27.14
N LYS A 112 -0.53 2.45 -28.19
CA LYS A 112 -0.64 0.97 -28.23
C LYS A 112 0.21 0.31 -27.14
N ILE A 113 1.47 0.74 -26.97
CA ILE A 113 2.35 0.22 -25.91
C ILE A 113 1.76 0.52 -24.53
N ILE A 114 1.33 1.78 -24.32
CA ILE A 114 0.75 2.21 -23.04
C ILE A 114 -0.52 1.42 -22.69
N LYS A 115 -1.39 1.09 -23.66
CA LYS A 115 -2.58 0.26 -23.40
C LYS A 115 -2.22 -1.12 -22.83
N VAL A 116 -1.13 -1.73 -23.31
CA VAL A 116 -0.65 -3.03 -22.80
C VAL A 116 -0.11 -2.88 -21.37
N LEU A 117 0.72 -1.85 -21.14
CA LEU A 117 1.30 -1.58 -19.82
C LEU A 117 0.24 -1.18 -18.79
N GLU A 118 -0.75 -0.37 -19.17
CA GLU A 118 -1.84 0.08 -18.31
C GLU A 118 -2.68 -1.11 -17.83
N LYS A 119 -2.91 -2.11 -18.68
CA LYS A 119 -3.60 -3.36 -18.27
C LYS A 119 -2.83 -4.06 -17.14
N GLU A 120 -1.51 -4.14 -17.24
CA GLU A 120 -0.71 -4.76 -16.18
C GLU A 120 -0.57 -3.87 -14.95
N CYS A 121 -0.47 -2.55 -15.12
CA CYS A 121 -0.47 -1.61 -14.02
C CYS A 121 -1.78 -1.69 -13.22
N ASN A 122 -2.92 -1.88 -13.91
CA ASN A 122 -4.20 -2.17 -13.28
C ASN A 122 -4.18 -3.48 -12.46
N ASN A 123 -3.53 -4.53 -12.95
CA ASN A 123 -3.35 -5.79 -12.21
C ASN A 123 -2.48 -5.59 -10.96
N LEU A 124 -1.35 -4.89 -11.09
CA LEU A 124 -0.48 -4.53 -9.96
C LEU A 124 -1.23 -3.70 -8.92
N ARG A 125 -2.03 -2.72 -9.36
CA ARG A 125 -2.86 -1.89 -8.49
C ARG A 125 -3.86 -2.74 -7.74
N LYS A 126 -4.68 -3.54 -8.45
CA LYS A 126 -5.64 -4.47 -7.82
C LYS A 126 -4.95 -5.34 -6.77
N LYS A 127 -3.85 -5.99 -7.17
CA LYS A 127 -3.05 -6.85 -6.29
C LYS A 127 -2.57 -6.12 -5.03
N ASN A 128 -1.95 -4.95 -5.14
CA ASN A 128 -1.31 -4.30 -4.01
C ASN A 128 -2.30 -3.57 -3.10
N VAL A 129 -3.31 -2.94 -3.69
CA VAL A 129 -4.40 -2.28 -2.96
C VAL A 129 -5.20 -3.30 -2.15
N SER A 130 -5.56 -4.45 -2.74
CA SER A 130 -6.22 -5.53 -1.99
C SER A 130 -5.35 -6.10 -0.87
N ASN A 131 -4.03 -6.26 -1.08
CA ASN A 131 -3.14 -6.74 -0.02
C ASN A 131 -3.04 -5.73 1.12
N LEU A 132 -2.93 -4.44 0.80
CA LEU A 132 -2.82 -3.40 1.82
C LEU A 132 -4.11 -3.32 2.63
N PHE A 133 -5.27 -3.24 1.94
CA PHE A 133 -6.60 -3.29 2.56
C PHE A 133 -6.69 -4.41 3.60
N TYR A 134 -6.35 -5.63 3.18
CA TYR A 134 -6.42 -6.81 4.04
C TYR A 134 -5.45 -6.73 5.23
N SER A 135 -4.22 -6.29 4.99
CA SER A 135 -3.17 -6.25 6.02
C SER A 135 -3.48 -5.20 7.10
N THR A 136 -3.96 -4.03 6.68
CA THR A 136 -4.33 -2.94 7.61
C THR A 136 -5.67 -3.18 8.28
N ALA A 137 -6.61 -3.85 7.60
CA ALA A 137 -7.85 -4.31 8.24
C ALA A 137 -7.61 -5.40 9.29
N ILE A 138 -6.40 -5.96 9.42
CA ILE A 138 -6.03 -6.88 10.51
C ILE A 138 -5.20 -6.17 11.56
N ALA A 139 -4.26 -5.33 11.12
CA ALA A 139 -3.36 -4.60 11.97
C ALA A 139 -4.12 -3.51 12.74
N GLN A 140 -4.71 -3.88 13.88
CA GLN A 140 -5.39 -2.95 14.80
C GLN A 140 -4.39 -2.02 15.53
N ASN A 141 -3.35 -1.54 14.85
CA ASN A 141 -2.29 -0.71 15.41
C ASN A 141 -1.89 0.34 14.38
N GLY A 142 -2.23 1.61 14.66
CA GLY A 142 -1.99 2.72 13.75
C GLY A 142 -0.52 2.95 13.37
N PHE A 143 0.43 2.55 14.22
CA PHE A 143 1.85 2.60 13.86
C PHE A 143 2.23 1.50 12.87
N LEU A 144 1.73 0.28 13.10
CA LEU A 144 1.96 -0.84 12.18
C LEU A 144 1.30 -0.58 10.82
N ASP A 145 0.11 0.03 10.80
CA ASP A 145 -0.55 0.48 9.59
C ASP A 145 0.28 1.51 8.82
N ALA A 146 0.84 2.51 9.50
CA ALA A 146 1.71 3.50 8.86
C ALA A 146 2.92 2.84 8.18
N ILE A 147 3.54 1.84 8.82
CA ILE A 147 4.64 1.07 8.23
C ILE A 147 4.15 0.26 7.02
N LEU A 148 3.01 -0.41 7.12
CA LEU A 148 2.43 -1.20 6.03
C LEU A 148 2.10 -0.33 4.82
N ILE A 149 1.47 0.83 5.03
CA ILE A 149 1.14 1.79 3.98
C ILE A 149 2.41 2.31 3.31
N LEU A 150 3.42 2.70 4.10
CA LEU A 150 4.69 3.19 3.58
C LEU A 150 5.40 2.11 2.74
N SER A 151 5.53 0.91 3.29
CA SER A 151 6.16 -0.24 2.62
C SER A 151 5.43 -0.61 1.33
N ALA A 152 4.10 -0.69 1.37
CA ALA A 152 3.27 -0.99 0.20
C ALA A 152 3.39 0.11 -0.87
N SER A 153 3.41 1.38 -0.47
CA SER A 153 3.56 2.53 -1.36
C SER A 153 4.90 2.51 -2.08
N ILE A 154 6.00 2.34 -1.34
CA ILE A 154 7.35 2.30 -1.92
C ILE A 154 7.49 1.11 -2.88
N ASN A 155 7.03 -0.08 -2.47
CA ASN A 155 7.08 -1.25 -3.33
C ASN A 155 6.21 -1.10 -4.58
N HIS A 156 5.03 -0.52 -4.45
CA HIS A 156 4.15 -0.31 -5.59
C HIS A 156 4.72 0.71 -6.58
N ILE A 157 5.28 1.83 -6.10
CA ILE A 157 5.97 2.82 -6.94
C ILE A 157 7.11 2.15 -7.72
N LYS A 158 7.93 1.36 -7.02
CA LYS A 158 9.03 0.59 -7.63
C LYS A 158 8.52 -0.36 -8.72
N GLU A 159 7.44 -1.11 -8.46
CA GLU A 159 6.85 -2.02 -9.45
C GLU A 159 6.33 -1.27 -10.68
N ILE A 160 5.72 -0.10 -10.52
CA ILE A 160 5.30 0.75 -11.66
C ILE A 160 6.52 1.23 -12.45
N PHE A 161 7.58 1.70 -11.80
CA PHE A 161 8.79 2.14 -12.52
C PHE A 161 9.46 1.00 -13.28
N LEU A 162 9.50 -0.20 -12.71
CA LEU A 162 10.01 -1.37 -13.43
C LEU A 162 9.11 -1.73 -14.62
N LEU A 163 7.78 -1.67 -14.44
CA LEU A 163 6.81 -1.94 -15.52
C LEU A 163 6.92 -0.94 -16.68
N TYR A 164 7.14 0.35 -16.40
CA TYR A 164 7.31 1.39 -17.40
C TYR A 164 8.78 1.63 -17.80
N ASN A 165 9.66 0.67 -17.49
CA ASN A 165 11.10 0.68 -17.79
C ASN A 165 11.86 1.96 -17.40
N GLY A 166 11.53 2.58 -16.27
CA GLY A 166 12.30 3.70 -15.74
C GLY A 166 11.59 4.49 -14.66
N ARG A 167 12.37 5.26 -13.90
CA ARG A 167 11.87 6.14 -12.84
C ARG A 167 11.73 7.57 -13.30
N VAL A 168 10.86 8.32 -12.63
CA VAL A 168 10.74 9.77 -12.84
C VAL A 168 11.97 10.55 -12.35
N SER A 169 12.02 11.84 -12.67
CA SER A 169 13.06 12.75 -12.18
C SER A 169 13.13 12.78 -10.63
N ASN A 170 14.27 13.16 -10.06
CA ASN A 170 14.40 13.25 -8.59
C ASN A 170 13.39 14.24 -7.97
N ARG A 171 13.08 15.32 -8.70
CA ARG A 171 12.09 16.33 -8.27
C ARG A 171 10.68 15.74 -8.21
N ASP A 172 10.32 14.94 -9.21
CA ASP A 172 9.01 14.29 -9.28
C ASP A 172 8.91 13.17 -8.26
N LEU A 173 9.99 12.41 -8.06
CA LEU A 173 10.06 11.39 -7.02
C LEU A 173 9.86 11.98 -5.62
N PHE A 174 10.50 13.13 -5.34
CA PHE A 174 10.26 13.88 -4.09
C PHE A 174 8.82 14.40 -4.01
N THR A 175 8.21 14.76 -5.13
CA THR A 175 6.82 15.21 -5.18
C THR A 175 5.87 14.07 -4.86
N ILE A 176 6.06 12.90 -5.45
CA ILE A 176 5.33 11.66 -5.11
C ILE A 176 5.51 11.36 -3.62
N GLY A 177 6.75 11.39 -3.10
CA GLY A 177 7.06 11.16 -1.68
C GLY A 177 6.34 12.12 -0.73
N LYS A 178 6.32 13.42 -1.03
CA LYS A 178 5.53 14.41 -0.27
C LYS A 178 4.04 14.07 -0.27
N LYS A 179 3.49 13.55 -1.37
CA LYS A 179 2.07 13.18 -1.44
C LYS A 179 1.77 11.94 -0.63
N VAL A 180 2.64 10.93 -0.64
CA VAL A 180 2.56 9.78 0.27
C VAL A 180 2.52 10.28 1.72
N TYR A 181 3.44 11.18 2.08
CA TYR A 181 3.48 11.81 3.41
C TYR A 181 2.20 12.57 3.76
N TYR A 182 1.74 13.47 2.90
CA TYR A 182 0.51 14.23 3.15
C TYR A 182 -0.73 13.33 3.17
N SER A 183 -0.78 12.27 2.38
CA SER A 183 -1.86 11.29 2.40
C SER A 183 -1.90 10.53 3.72
N MET A 184 -0.75 10.15 4.28
CA MET A 184 -0.67 9.56 5.63
C MET A 184 -1.04 10.56 6.73
N ALA A 185 -0.66 11.85 6.57
CA ALA A 185 -0.91 12.88 7.57
C ALA A 185 -2.33 13.49 7.53
N ILE A 186 -2.97 13.54 6.35
CA ILE A 186 -4.24 14.26 6.10
C ILE A 186 -5.38 13.29 5.74
N GLY A 187 -5.10 12.07 5.28
CA GLY A 187 -6.10 11.10 4.79
C GLY A 187 -7.18 10.66 5.79
N GLY A 188 -7.17 11.20 7.00
CA GLY A 188 -8.05 10.82 8.11
C GLY A 188 -9.40 11.53 8.19
N SER A 189 -9.73 12.57 7.41
CA SER A 189 -11.03 13.27 7.58
C SER A 189 -12.06 12.92 6.50
N GLU A 190 -11.88 13.39 5.26
CA GLU A 190 -12.88 13.20 4.20
C GLU A 190 -12.96 11.75 3.68
N GLY A 191 -11.81 11.06 3.62
CA GLY A 191 -11.75 9.67 3.19
C GLY A 191 -12.31 8.70 4.23
N VAL A 192 -12.16 9.04 5.52
CA VAL A 192 -12.64 8.23 6.65
C VAL A 192 -14.15 8.29 6.76
N GLU A 193 -14.76 9.47 6.67
CA GLU A 193 -16.22 9.61 6.75
C GLU A 193 -16.90 8.79 5.65
N TYR A 194 -16.47 8.97 4.39
CA TYR A 194 -17.01 8.20 3.27
C TYR A 194 -16.76 6.68 3.41
N ALA A 195 -15.54 6.28 3.78
CA ALA A 195 -15.21 4.86 3.94
C ALA A 195 -16.06 4.22 5.06
N THR A 196 -16.32 4.97 6.12
CA THR A 196 -17.19 4.56 7.22
C THR A 196 -18.61 4.41 6.72
N GLU A 197 -19.20 5.40 6.06
CA GLU A 197 -20.55 5.31 5.49
C GLU A 197 -20.71 4.11 4.53
N GLU A 198 -19.73 3.88 3.66
CA GLU A 198 -19.76 2.77 2.70
C GLU A 198 -19.74 1.41 3.40
N VAL A 199 -18.86 1.23 4.38
CA VAL A 199 -18.77 -0.03 5.12
C VAL A 199 -20.00 -0.22 6.01
N PHE A 200 -20.46 0.80 6.72
CA PHE A 200 -21.61 0.66 7.62
C PHE A 200 -22.92 0.46 6.85
N SER A 201 -23.14 1.15 5.73
CA SER A 201 -24.36 0.97 4.92
C SER A 201 -24.50 -0.44 4.36
N LYS A 202 -23.39 -1.05 3.90
CA LYS A 202 -23.38 -2.46 3.46
C LYS A 202 -23.72 -3.45 4.57
N PHE A 203 -23.53 -3.08 5.82
CA PHE A 203 -23.68 -3.96 6.99
C PHE A 203 -24.85 -3.55 7.93
N ALA A 204 -25.73 -2.65 7.49
CA ALA A 204 -26.77 -2.03 8.32
C ALA A 204 -27.95 -2.94 8.73
N THR A 205 -27.90 -4.26 8.48
CA THR A 205 -29.03 -5.16 8.77
C THR A 205 -29.13 -5.49 10.27
N GLU A 206 -30.36 -5.51 10.81
CA GLU A 206 -30.61 -5.70 12.24
C GLU A 206 -30.06 -7.03 12.78
N SER A 207 -30.06 -8.10 11.97
CA SER A 207 -29.49 -9.39 12.34
C SER A 207 -27.99 -9.33 12.60
N LEU A 208 -27.26 -8.42 11.95
CA LEU A 208 -25.80 -8.28 12.11
C LEU A 208 -25.41 -7.56 13.40
N LYS A 209 -26.30 -6.73 13.97
CA LYS A 209 -26.10 -6.08 15.26
C LYS A 209 -26.01 -7.07 16.43
N SER A 210 -26.51 -8.29 16.24
CA SER A 210 -26.41 -9.36 17.23
C SER A 210 -25.00 -9.98 17.34
N ILE A 211 -24.10 -9.68 16.39
CA ILE A 211 -22.74 -10.22 16.39
C ILE A 211 -21.88 -9.41 17.37
N PRO A 212 -21.28 -10.05 18.39
CA PRO A 212 -20.35 -9.38 19.28
C PRO A 212 -19.17 -8.76 18.52
N PHE A 213 -18.80 -7.54 18.88
CA PHE A 213 -17.66 -6.81 18.31
C PHE A 213 -17.77 -6.47 16.81
N ILE A 214 -18.99 -6.49 16.24
CA ILE A 214 -19.21 -6.10 14.84
C ILE A 214 -18.71 -4.69 14.53
N ASP A 215 -18.93 -3.72 15.43
CA ASP A 215 -18.49 -2.34 15.25
C ASP A 215 -16.96 -2.23 15.11
N LYS A 216 -16.20 -3.07 15.81
CA LYS A 216 -14.74 -3.13 15.68
C LYS A 216 -14.33 -3.66 14.30
N ILE A 217 -15.05 -4.66 13.79
CA ILE A 217 -14.80 -5.20 12.45
C ILE A 217 -15.10 -4.13 11.40
N LEU A 218 -16.24 -3.44 11.50
CA LEU A 218 -16.64 -2.39 10.56
C LEU A 218 -15.66 -1.22 10.57
N ALA A 219 -15.24 -0.75 11.76
CA ALA A 219 -14.23 0.29 11.89
C ALA A 219 -12.91 -0.12 11.20
N SER A 220 -12.43 -1.35 11.45
CA SER A 220 -11.17 -1.82 10.85
C SER A 220 -11.25 -2.02 9.34
N LEU A 221 -12.42 -2.39 8.80
CA LEU A 221 -12.66 -2.42 7.35
C LEU A 221 -12.69 -1.03 6.74
N ALA A 222 -13.27 -0.05 7.43
CA ALA A 222 -13.25 1.36 7.00
C ALA A 222 -11.82 1.89 6.96
N ASP A 223 -11.02 1.65 8.00
CA ASP A 223 -9.59 2.00 8.05
C ASP A 223 -8.82 1.35 6.90
N GLY A 224 -9.07 0.06 6.65
CA GLY A 224 -8.50 -0.65 5.50
C GLY A 224 -8.85 -0.01 4.16
N LEU A 225 -10.10 0.44 3.99
CA LEU A 225 -10.57 1.09 2.76
C LEU A 225 -9.94 2.47 2.55
N VAL A 226 -9.74 3.24 3.63
CA VAL A 226 -9.01 4.51 3.59
C VAL A 226 -7.59 4.28 3.10
N ASN A 227 -6.88 3.30 3.69
CA ASN A 227 -5.52 2.94 3.31
C ASN A 227 -5.43 2.45 1.86
N ALA A 228 -6.42 1.67 1.41
CA ALA A 228 -6.57 1.25 0.03
C ALA A 228 -6.74 2.44 -0.94
N ALA A 229 -7.55 3.44 -0.56
CA ALA A 229 -7.73 4.66 -1.34
C ALA A 229 -6.44 5.48 -1.43
N LEU A 230 -5.67 5.57 -0.35
CA LEU A 230 -4.37 6.24 -0.35
C LEU A 230 -3.40 5.60 -1.34
N LEU A 231 -3.23 4.26 -1.27
CA LEU A 231 -2.35 3.55 -2.20
C LEU A 231 -2.86 3.64 -3.65
N THR A 232 -4.17 3.62 -3.86
CA THR A 232 -4.79 3.82 -5.18
C THR A 232 -4.43 5.18 -5.75
N ARG A 233 -4.47 6.25 -4.93
CA ARG A 233 -4.05 7.59 -5.35
C ARG A 233 -2.59 7.63 -5.78
N ILE A 234 -1.71 7.04 -4.96
CA ILE A 234 -0.28 6.98 -5.23
C ILE A 234 -0.01 6.23 -6.53
N SER A 235 -0.73 5.13 -6.77
CA SER A 235 -0.67 4.34 -7.99
C SER A 235 -0.94 5.19 -9.24
N TYR A 236 -2.09 5.86 -9.29
CA TYR A 236 -2.50 6.67 -10.44
C TYR A 236 -1.57 7.87 -10.67
N ILE A 237 -1.13 8.55 -9.60
CA ILE A 237 -0.16 9.65 -9.74
C ILE A 237 1.13 9.14 -10.37
N THR A 238 1.66 8.03 -9.85
CA THR A 238 2.93 7.44 -10.34
C THR A 238 2.79 6.98 -11.79
N GLU A 239 1.70 6.29 -12.12
CA GLU A 239 1.41 5.87 -13.49
C GLU A 239 1.26 7.06 -14.43
N ASN A 240 0.58 8.14 -14.03
CA ASN A 240 0.41 9.35 -14.84
C ASN A 240 1.75 9.99 -15.20
N TYR A 241 2.73 10.01 -14.27
CA TYR A 241 4.08 10.46 -14.60
C TYR A 241 4.79 9.56 -15.63
N CYS A 242 4.50 8.26 -15.64
CA CYS A 242 5.10 7.32 -16.57
C CYS A 242 4.41 7.31 -17.95
N LYS A 243 3.09 7.49 -18.00
CA LYS A 243 2.30 7.34 -19.23
C LYS A 243 2.03 8.65 -19.97
N LEU A 244 1.80 9.76 -19.27
CA LEU A 244 1.48 11.03 -19.92
C LEU A 244 2.72 11.60 -20.60
N THR A 245 2.56 12.10 -21.82
CA THR A 245 3.63 12.71 -22.62
C THR A 245 3.59 14.22 -22.51
N TYR A 246 2.40 14.81 -22.59
CA TYR A 246 2.18 16.24 -22.41
C TYR A 246 1.20 16.52 -21.27
N ILE A 247 1.46 17.58 -20.51
CA ILE A 247 0.55 18.12 -19.50
C ILE A 247 0.47 19.64 -19.60
N GLU A 248 -0.74 20.20 -19.59
CA GLU A 248 -0.93 21.66 -19.55
C GLU A 248 -0.56 22.25 -18.17
N SER A 249 -0.73 21.45 -17.11
CA SER A 249 -0.47 21.85 -15.74
C SER A 249 -0.13 20.64 -14.88
N GLU A 250 0.66 20.82 -13.83
CA GLU A 250 0.90 19.78 -12.82
C GLU A 250 -0.42 19.20 -12.28
N LYS A 251 -1.51 19.98 -12.25
CA LYS A 251 -2.84 19.53 -11.81
C LYS A 251 -3.35 18.31 -12.61
N ALA A 252 -3.01 18.19 -13.89
CA ALA A 252 -3.48 17.11 -14.77
C ALA A 252 -2.96 15.73 -14.36
N ILE A 253 -1.84 15.67 -13.63
CA ILE A 253 -1.29 14.41 -13.11
C ILE A 253 -2.18 13.84 -11.99
N TYR A 254 -2.95 14.68 -11.30
CA TYR A 254 -3.64 14.27 -10.08
C TYR A 254 -5.07 13.80 -10.36
N PRO A 255 -5.41 12.53 -10.07
CA PRO A 255 -6.78 12.07 -10.15
C PRO A 255 -7.67 12.77 -9.12
N SER A 256 -8.96 12.91 -9.43
CA SER A 256 -9.93 13.48 -8.50
C SER A 256 -10.12 12.55 -7.26
N PRO A 257 -10.39 13.11 -6.06
CA PRO A 257 -10.63 12.30 -4.86
C PRO A 257 -11.75 11.26 -5.06
N LYS A 258 -12.86 11.66 -5.70
CA LYS A 258 -14.00 10.78 -6.00
C LYS A 258 -13.60 9.59 -6.89
N PHE A 259 -12.78 9.83 -7.91
CA PHE A 259 -12.30 8.75 -8.79
C PHE A 259 -11.42 7.75 -8.02
N VAL A 260 -10.53 8.24 -7.18
CA VAL A 260 -9.64 7.42 -6.34
C VAL A 260 -10.45 6.52 -5.41
N ILE A 261 -11.41 7.12 -4.70
CA ILE A 261 -12.26 6.42 -3.73
C ILE A 261 -13.10 5.34 -4.43
N ASN A 262 -13.76 5.67 -5.54
CA ASN A 262 -14.54 4.71 -6.31
C ASN A 262 -13.67 3.56 -6.85
N SER A 263 -12.45 3.87 -7.31
CA SER A 263 -11.51 2.85 -7.79
C SER A 263 -11.08 1.92 -6.67
N ALA A 264 -10.76 2.46 -5.50
CA ALA A 264 -10.41 1.65 -4.32
C ALA A 264 -11.57 0.74 -3.91
N LYS A 265 -12.79 1.29 -3.84
CA LYS A 265 -14.03 0.52 -3.57
C LYS A 265 -14.22 -0.62 -4.56
N ASN A 266 -14.07 -0.38 -5.85
CA ASN A 266 -14.22 -1.41 -6.88
C ASN A 266 -13.13 -2.49 -6.78
N ILE A 267 -11.93 -2.16 -6.30
CA ILE A 267 -10.86 -3.12 -6.07
C ILE A 267 -11.11 -3.97 -4.82
N THR A 268 -11.70 -3.39 -3.78
CA THR A 268 -11.94 -4.06 -2.50
C THR A 268 -13.33 -4.68 -2.36
N SER A 269 -14.26 -4.42 -3.29
CA SER A 269 -15.65 -4.87 -3.21
C SER A 269 -15.78 -6.37 -3.03
N ASP A 270 -15.05 -7.16 -3.83
CA ASP A 270 -15.10 -8.62 -3.78
C ASP A 270 -14.66 -9.17 -2.41
N LEU A 271 -13.70 -8.49 -1.77
CA LEU A 271 -13.23 -8.85 -0.43
C LEU A 271 -14.28 -8.49 0.61
N ILE A 272 -14.81 -7.27 0.56
CA ILE A 272 -15.87 -6.79 1.46
C ILE A 272 -17.10 -7.71 1.36
N ASP A 273 -17.50 -8.12 0.16
CA ASP A 273 -18.67 -8.99 -0.05
C ASP A 273 -18.43 -10.41 0.48
N LYS A 274 -17.20 -10.94 0.37
CA LYS A 274 -16.82 -12.22 1.00
C LYS A 274 -16.85 -12.11 2.53
N ILE A 275 -16.37 -11.00 3.08
CA ILE A 275 -16.40 -10.72 4.52
C ILE A 275 -17.84 -10.62 5.02
N TYR A 276 -18.69 -9.89 4.29
CA TYR A 276 -20.13 -9.80 4.55
C TYR A 276 -20.80 -11.18 4.62
N LYS A 277 -20.54 -12.06 3.64
CA LYS A 277 -21.07 -13.42 3.64
C LYS A 277 -20.62 -14.25 4.84
N ILE A 278 -19.38 -14.09 5.29
CA ILE A 278 -18.87 -14.81 6.47
C ILE A 278 -19.51 -14.29 7.75
N ILE A 279 -19.64 -12.97 7.87
CA ILE A 279 -20.30 -12.31 8.99
C ILE A 279 -21.78 -12.73 9.06
N GLY A 280 -22.50 -12.73 7.95
CA GLY A 280 -23.88 -13.21 7.88
C GLY A 280 -24.04 -14.67 8.32
N LYS A 281 -23.11 -15.56 7.94
CA LYS A 281 -23.12 -16.95 8.42
C LYS A 281 -22.89 -17.05 9.93
N MET A 282 -22.05 -16.20 10.52
CA MET A 282 -21.84 -16.18 11.97
C MET A 282 -23.08 -15.72 12.76
N ALA A 283 -23.87 -14.79 12.23
CA ALA A 283 -25.14 -14.39 12.85
C ALA A 283 -26.14 -15.57 12.92
N ILE A 284 -26.12 -16.44 11.90
CA ILE A 284 -27.04 -17.58 11.80
C ILE A 284 -26.54 -18.77 12.63
N ASP A 285 -25.26 -19.11 12.54
CA ASP A 285 -24.78 -20.43 12.97
C ASP A 285 -24.69 -20.64 14.50
N ARG A 286 -24.73 -19.59 15.34
CA ARG A 286 -24.56 -19.60 16.83
C ARG A 286 -23.39 -20.43 17.41
N SER A 287 -22.68 -21.21 16.59
CA SER A 287 -21.55 -22.11 16.87
C SER A 287 -20.20 -21.41 16.69
N VAL A 288 -20.22 -20.09 16.78
CA VAL A 288 -19.01 -19.28 16.78
C VAL A 288 -18.21 -19.70 18.02
N ASN A 289 -16.95 -20.09 17.83
CA ASN A 289 -16.01 -20.24 18.95
C ASN A 289 -15.87 -18.86 19.62
N PHE A 290 -16.75 -18.59 20.58
CA PHE A 290 -16.92 -17.30 21.21
C PHE A 290 -15.62 -16.82 21.83
N ALA A 291 -14.82 -17.73 22.39
CA ALA A 291 -13.48 -17.45 22.88
C ALA A 291 -12.53 -16.89 21.81
N LEU A 292 -12.54 -17.46 20.59
CA LEU A 292 -11.67 -16.99 19.49
C LEU A 292 -12.13 -15.64 18.93
N VAL A 293 -13.43 -15.42 18.82
CA VAL A 293 -14.00 -14.13 18.37
C VAL A 293 -13.88 -13.05 19.43
N ALA A 294 -13.95 -13.39 20.72
CA ALA A 294 -13.72 -12.44 21.81
C ALA A 294 -12.25 -11.99 21.88
N VAL A 295 -11.31 -12.88 21.55
CA VAL A 295 -9.87 -12.58 21.58
C VAL A 295 -9.41 -11.83 20.32
N ASN A 296 -9.84 -12.26 19.13
CA ASN A 296 -9.46 -11.59 17.87
C ASN A 296 -10.59 -11.68 16.82
N PRO A 297 -11.64 -10.84 16.92
CA PRO A 297 -12.82 -10.92 16.06
C PRO A 297 -12.47 -10.66 14.59
N ILE A 298 -11.60 -9.69 14.36
CA ILE A 298 -11.16 -9.25 13.03
C ILE A 298 -10.28 -10.32 12.36
N GLY A 299 -9.25 -10.81 13.06
CA GLY A 299 -8.36 -11.84 12.53
C GLY A 299 -9.08 -13.17 12.25
N TYR A 300 -10.10 -13.51 13.02
CA TYR A 300 -10.93 -14.69 12.78
C TYR A 300 -11.77 -14.57 11.50
N VAL A 301 -12.48 -13.44 11.32
CA VAL A 301 -13.33 -13.21 10.13
C VAL A 301 -12.49 -13.11 8.86
N LEU A 302 -11.43 -12.33 8.91
CA LEU A 302 -10.53 -12.15 7.78
C LEU A 302 -9.78 -13.47 7.47
N GLY A 303 -9.32 -14.20 8.49
CA GLY A 303 -8.72 -15.53 8.34
C GLY A 303 -9.62 -16.54 7.62
N LYS A 304 -10.90 -16.64 8.02
CA LYS A 304 -11.90 -17.47 7.33
C LYS A 304 -12.16 -17.01 5.89
N THR A 305 -12.04 -15.71 5.63
CA THR A 305 -12.17 -15.12 4.29
C THR A 305 -11.02 -15.58 3.39
N ILE A 306 -9.79 -15.60 3.90
CA ILE A 306 -8.64 -16.15 3.16
C ILE A 306 -8.88 -17.62 2.84
N ASP A 307 -9.25 -18.41 3.84
CA ASP A 307 -9.37 -19.87 3.70
C ASP A 307 -10.34 -20.27 2.60
N LYS A 308 -11.45 -19.54 2.48
CA LYS A 308 -12.49 -19.77 1.47
C LYS A 308 -12.27 -19.04 0.15
N SER A 309 -11.20 -18.25 0.01
CA SER A 309 -10.92 -17.53 -1.24
C SER A 309 -9.98 -18.33 -2.14
N GLU A 310 -10.52 -18.85 -3.24
CA GLU A 310 -9.78 -19.58 -4.29
C GLU A 310 -8.92 -18.65 -5.17
N SER A 311 -9.24 -17.36 -5.23
CA SER A 311 -8.56 -16.36 -6.05
C SER A 311 -7.20 -15.88 -5.51
N ILE A 312 -6.71 -16.45 -4.40
CA ILE A 312 -5.46 -16.04 -3.75
C ILE A 312 -4.40 -17.11 -4.01
N HIS A 313 -3.31 -16.73 -4.66
CA HIS A 313 -2.17 -17.61 -4.91
C HIS A 313 -1.69 -18.31 -3.61
N PRO A 314 -1.37 -19.62 -3.60
CA PRO A 314 -1.09 -20.40 -2.39
C PRO A 314 -0.03 -19.78 -1.46
N LEU A 315 1.09 -19.31 -2.02
CA LEU A 315 2.16 -18.62 -1.27
C LEU A 315 1.70 -17.32 -0.58
N LYS A 316 0.72 -16.62 -1.14
CA LYS A 316 0.09 -15.44 -0.51
C LYS A 316 -0.90 -15.84 0.58
N LYS A 317 -1.62 -16.94 0.36
CA LYS A 317 -2.55 -17.52 1.34
C LYS A 317 -1.81 -17.83 2.63
N GLU A 318 -0.59 -18.36 2.54
CA GLU A 318 0.27 -18.66 3.68
C GLU A 318 0.83 -17.41 4.37
N SER A 319 1.31 -16.42 3.61
CA SER A 319 1.73 -15.11 4.16
C SER A 319 0.60 -14.39 4.91
N TRP A 320 -0.63 -14.43 4.38
CA TRP A 320 -1.78 -13.80 5.02
C TRP A 320 -2.29 -14.55 6.25
N LYS A 321 -2.18 -15.90 6.25
CA LYS A 321 -2.39 -16.72 7.45
C LYS A 321 -1.37 -16.42 8.54
N ASP A 322 -0.12 -16.23 8.15
CA ASP A 322 0.97 -15.86 9.04
C ASP A 322 0.75 -14.47 9.67
N HIS A 323 0.24 -13.50 8.91
CA HIS A 323 -0.15 -12.19 9.45
C HIS A 323 -1.36 -12.30 10.40
N ALA A 324 -2.36 -13.10 10.07
CA ALA A 324 -3.50 -13.34 10.95
C ALA A 324 -3.09 -14.02 12.28
N LYS A 325 -2.13 -14.95 12.24
CA LYS A 325 -1.53 -15.58 13.43
C LYS A 325 -0.66 -14.61 14.24
N LEU A 326 0.15 -13.79 13.57
CA LEU A 326 0.99 -12.75 14.19
C LEU A 326 0.12 -11.74 14.95
N VAL A 327 -1.04 -11.36 14.42
CA VAL A 327 -1.97 -10.46 15.12
C VAL A 327 -2.76 -11.15 16.24
N GLY A 328 -3.01 -12.46 16.12
CA GLY A 328 -3.65 -13.24 17.19
C GLY A 328 -2.76 -13.54 18.40
N ASN A 329 -1.44 -13.74 18.19
CA ASN A 329 -0.46 -13.94 19.26
C ASN A 329 0.97 -13.57 18.77
N PRO A 330 1.36 -12.29 18.88
CA PRO A 330 2.63 -11.78 18.32
C PRO A 330 3.86 -12.47 18.91
N LEU A 331 3.82 -12.81 20.19
CA LEU A 331 4.92 -13.46 20.92
C LEU A 331 5.08 -14.92 20.50
N ALA A 332 3.98 -15.69 20.43
CA ALA A 332 4.04 -17.08 20.01
C ALA A 332 4.51 -17.24 18.56
N TYR A 333 4.05 -16.38 17.65
CA TYR A 333 4.50 -16.40 16.25
C TYR A 333 5.98 -15.98 16.12
N GLY A 334 6.42 -14.96 16.86
CA GLY A 334 7.83 -14.53 16.90
C GLY A 334 8.76 -15.66 17.37
N LEU A 335 8.37 -16.39 18.42
CA LEU A 335 9.10 -17.54 18.95
C LEU A 335 9.06 -18.75 18.00
N GLU A 336 7.91 -19.04 17.35
CA GLU A 336 7.76 -20.15 16.40
C GLU A 336 8.63 -19.92 15.15
N LYS A 337 8.72 -18.68 14.66
CA LYS A 337 9.52 -18.32 13.48
C LYS A 337 11.02 -18.29 13.77
N LEU A 338 11.41 -17.82 14.96
CA LEU A 338 12.78 -17.97 15.46
C LEU A 338 13.16 -19.45 15.58
N TYR A 339 12.30 -20.26 16.20
CA TYR A 339 12.52 -21.71 16.34
C TYR A 339 12.64 -22.43 14.99
N LYS A 340 11.77 -22.11 14.01
CA LYS A 340 11.87 -22.64 12.64
C LYS A 340 13.12 -22.16 11.89
N SER A 341 13.60 -20.94 12.17
CA SER A 341 14.86 -20.42 11.64
C SER A 341 16.08 -21.17 12.20
N PHE A 342 16.02 -21.66 13.43
CA PHE A 342 17.07 -22.51 14.01
C PHE A 342 17.01 -23.97 13.55
N LYS A 343 15.86 -24.42 13.03
CA LYS A 343 15.65 -25.79 12.54
C LYS A 343 15.98 -25.98 11.05
N LYS A 344 16.22 -24.90 10.30
CA LYS A 344 16.83 -24.93 8.96
C LYS A 344 18.35 -24.79 9.06
N LYS A 345 19.00 -25.87 9.48
CA LYS A 345 20.37 -26.20 9.08
C LYS A 345 20.38 -27.64 8.58
#